data_AF-A0A562YHU1-F1
#
_entry.id   AF-A0A562YHU1-F1
#
_cell.length_a   1.000
_cell.length_b   1.000
_cell.length_c   1.000
_cell.angle_alpha   90.00
_cell.angle_beta   90.00
_cell.angle_gamma   90.00
#
_symmetry.space_group_name_H-M   'P 1'
#
loop_
_entity.id
_entity.type
_entity.pdbx_description
1 polymer ?
#
loop_
_entity_poly.entity_id
_entity_poly.type
_entity_poly.pdbx_seq_one_letter_code
_entity_poly.pdbx_strand_id
1 'polypeptide(L)'
;MKRIEKVNLKKMILVAKIMLILVLTLHVSFLSAQVVEKPTLDLKIKGKSLIVEAMLPDNVRQFELRIESSRNKPMTRFSSVSPFDPDSLIRKTLYNKTDHETWFPVVDISPELGMEGVCVFKGNPTGTYTFGGPYYDDSHELKKQIIFPSGRLEHWENSLRVSSKEIEIEHFYLRKIYPVLLKEFRHEIALLSEDWSGSVSIFIDSEDGPYEFARKTIAPENTAWKNTELEQLMHEGLSKERLITSLSAVIDNGLRRQNLNPDSPTYGSFFTFYDLEARLHRSVYWLWGGSPIVKMVLDAIKVPEIANKYDTEELIQRMDLIGKLYLKYQVREENHPSRGSFLVIWLRSPSGYEKWVGTSDSGIMYKWALAPLYETTGDSAYVEAANFWNTEKGKLIEQHDILPHNYLYDINKFHKNILDETGWDPEGHSVFYRITGDESFKEVAKRYMDKHMAKFQNDNGLWNRSWSLEKKMAVPPLKMTRGTGWTMEGMLAMNEMFPDTIYLEYAKKLADQLVENQNPDGSWNFVFDSREGDRTAIPTDKGTPLWSLLMYRIYETTNNVKYLESARKALTWCLENQYLGPDPEAIGSIVGRTNASMVGYRFYYDATCAYSTGFFGLAILKELELQEKESGKE
;
A
#
# COMPACT_ATOMS: atom_id res chain seq x y z
N MET A 1 80.64 5.41 -73.90
CA MET A 1 81.10 4.91 -72.58
C MET A 1 80.31 5.59 -71.48
N LYS A 2 79.47 4.84 -70.75
CA LYS A 2 78.62 5.32 -69.66
C LYS A 2 79.46 5.53 -68.38
N ARG A 3 79.32 6.69 -67.75
CA ARG A 3 79.81 6.98 -66.39
C ARG A 3 78.75 6.47 -65.41
N ILE A 4 79.10 5.48 -64.59
CA ILE A 4 78.25 4.99 -63.49
C ILE A 4 78.63 5.80 -62.25
N GLU A 5 77.70 6.61 -61.75
CA GLU A 5 77.83 7.32 -60.48
C GLU A 5 77.77 6.33 -59.31
N LYS A 6 78.80 6.37 -58.46
CA LYS A 6 78.83 5.64 -57.18
C LYS A 6 77.76 6.24 -56.25
N VAL A 7 76.63 5.54 -56.13
CA VAL A 7 75.61 5.84 -55.12
C VAL A 7 76.21 5.69 -53.73
N ASN A 8 76.11 6.75 -52.93
CA ASN A 8 76.67 6.84 -51.58
C ASN A 8 75.84 5.98 -50.61
N LEU A 9 76.26 4.73 -50.42
CA LEU A 9 75.62 3.72 -49.58
C LEU A 9 75.32 4.22 -48.15
N LYS A 10 76.13 5.13 -47.60
CA LYS A 10 75.89 5.72 -46.27
C LYS A 10 74.63 6.60 -46.23
N LYS A 11 74.31 7.30 -47.33
CA LYS A 11 73.08 8.10 -47.43
C LYS A 11 71.84 7.21 -47.50
N MET A 12 71.91 6.08 -48.23
CA MET A 12 70.79 5.14 -48.29
C MET A 12 70.51 4.46 -46.94
N ILE A 13 71.55 4.08 -46.19
CA ILE A 13 71.39 3.49 -44.86
C ILE A 13 70.78 4.51 -43.87
N LEU A 14 71.16 5.79 -43.97
CA LEU A 14 70.58 6.84 -43.13
C LEU A 14 69.11 7.09 -43.46
N VAL A 15 68.75 7.13 -44.74
CA VAL A 15 67.35 7.28 -45.19
C VAL A 15 66.52 6.07 -44.77
N ALA A 16 67.05 4.85 -44.87
CA ALA A 16 66.38 3.64 -44.42
C ALA A 16 66.17 3.61 -42.90
N LYS A 17 67.14 4.07 -42.10
CA LYS A 17 66.98 4.19 -40.64
C LYS A 17 65.97 5.27 -40.24
N ILE A 18 65.96 6.41 -40.94
CA ILE A 18 64.98 7.47 -40.70
C ILE A 18 63.57 6.99 -41.07
N MET A 19 63.41 6.31 -42.22
CA MET A 19 62.13 5.68 -42.61
C MET A 19 61.68 4.62 -41.60
N LEU A 20 62.57 3.77 -41.11
CA LEU A 20 62.22 2.74 -40.12
C LEU A 20 61.80 3.37 -38.80
N ILE A 21 62.50 4.41 -38.33
CA ILE A 21 62.12 5.18 -37.14
C ILE A 21 60.78 5.87 -37.37
N LEU A 22 60.52 6.45 -38.54
CA LEU A 22 59.24 7.09 -38.87
C LEU A 22 58.09 6.09 -38.90
N VAL A 23 58.31 4.88 -39.45
CA VAL A 23 57.30 3.81 -39.49
C VAL A 23 57.04 3.26 -38.09
N LEU A 24 58.07 3.14 -37.25
CA LEU A 24 57.93 2.76 -35.84
C LEU A 24 57.24 3.83 -35.01
N THR A 25 57.54 5.12 -35.19
CA THR A 25 56.79 6.19 -34.51
C THR A 25 55.35 6.31 -35.02
N LEU A 26 55.10 6.14 -36.32
CA LEU A 26 53.74 6.10 -36.87
C LEU A 26 52.95 4.88 -36.37
N HIS A 27 53.57 3.70 -36.24
CA HIS A 27 52.91 2.52 -35.63
C HIS A 27 52.65 2.70 -34.14
N VAL A 28 53.58 3.28 -33.38
CA VAL A 28 53.37 3.57 -31.94
C VAL A 28 52.32 4.66 -31.74
N SER A 29 52.22 5.64 -32.64
CA SER A 29 51.15 6.65 -32.62
C SER A 29 49.78 6.11 -33.06
N PHE A 30 49.73 5.09 -33.92
CA PHE A 30 48.47 4.41 -34.29
C PHE A 30 48.01 3.38 -33.25
N LEU A 31 48.93 2.80 -32.46
CA LEU A 31 48.61 1.88 -31.36
C LEU A 31 48.31 2.57 -30.03
N SER A 32 48.50 3.89 -29.91
CA SER A 32 48.29 4.65 -28.66
C SER A 32 47.25 5.76 -28.74
N ALA A 33 46.43 5.78 -29.79
CA ALA A 33 45.28 6.68 -29.89
C ALA A 33 43.98 5.90 -30.19
N GLN A 34 43.66 4.91 -29.34
CA GLN A 34 42.24 4.71 -29.03
C GLN A 34 41.80 6.01 -28.36
N VAL A 35 41.12 6.87 -29.12
CA VAL A 35 40.33 7.95 -28.54
C VAL A 35 39.38 7.26 -27.57
N VAL A 36 39.69 7.31 -26.28
CA VAL A 36 38.75 6.92 -25.24
C VAL A 36 37.63 7.94 -25.35
N GLU A 37 36.60 7.59 -26.14
CA GLU A 37 35.37 8.37 -26.21
C GLU A 37 34.92 8.59 -24.76
N LYS A 38 34.77 9.87 -24.37
CA LYS A 38 34.35 10.18 -23.01
C LYS A 38 33.01 9.46 -22.75
N PRO A 39 32.86 8.76 -21.62
CA PRO A 39 31.59 8.13 -21.31
C PRO A 39 30.50 9.19 -21.23
N THR A 40 29.48 9.07 -22.09
CA THR A 40 28.29 9.92 -22.02
C THR A 40 27.14 9.08 -21.52
N LEU A 41 26.56 9.49 -20.39
CA LEU A 41 25.31 8.98 -19.85
C LEU A 41 24.50 10.18 -19.37
N ASP A 42 23.32 10.36 -19.94
CA ASP A 42 22.36 11.39 -19.58
C ASP A 42 21.03 10.76 -19.15
N LEU A 43 20.35 11.42 -18.22
CA LEU A 43 19.09 10.96 -17.65
C LEU A 43 18.08 12.11 -17.66
N LYS A 44 16.87 11.84 -18.14
CA LYS A 44 15.77 12.81 -18.15
C LYS A 44 14.51 12.16 -17.60
N ILE A 45 13.85 12.83 -16.65
CA ILE A 45 12.52 12.43 -16.18
C ILE A 45 11.47 13.26 -16.92
N LYS A 46 10.43 12.58 -17.42
CA LYS A 46 9.25 13.22 -18.01
C LYS A 46 8.01 12.49 -17.51
N GLY A 47 7.31 13.06 -16.52
CA GLY A 47 6.24 12.36 -15.82
C GLY A 47 6.78 11.07 -15.18
N LYS A 48 6.10 9.94 -15.42
CA LYS A 48 6.52 8.61 -14.96
C LYS A 48 7.49 7.88 -15.90
N SER A 49 8.28 8.60 -16.70
CA SER A 49 9.26 8.02 -17.61
C SER A 49 10.67 8.50 -17.31
N LEU A 50 11.61 7.56 -17.15
CA LEU A 50 13.05 7.83 -17.09
C LEU A 50 13.68 7.48 -18.44
N ILE A 51 14.12 8.50 -19.15
CA ILE A 51 14.83 8.37 -20.42
C ILE A 51 16.33 8.25 -20.11
N VAL A 52 16.93 7.15 -20.54
CA VAL A 52 18.36 6.86 -20.42
C VAL A 52 19.00 6.98 -21.80
N GLU A 53 19.94 7.91 -21.94
CA GLU A 53 20.66 8.18 -23.18
C GLU A 53 22.16 7.99 -22.96
N ALA A 54 22.81 7.14 -23.75
CA ALA A 54 24.24 6.85 -23.61
C ALA A 54 24.93 6.61 -24.96
N MET A 55 26.24 6.90 -25.01
CA MET A 55 27.12 6.51 -26.11
C MET A 55 28.06 5.43 -25.61
N LEU A 56 27.97 4.27 -26.23
CA LEU A 56 28.74 3.07 -25.89
C LEU A 56 30.04 3.03 -26.69
N PRO A 57 31.13 2.51 -26.10
CA PRO A 57 32.41 2.43 -26.77
C PRO A 57 32.43 1.34 -27.86
N ASP A 58 33.40 1.46 -28.76
CA ASP A 58 33.58 0.55 -29.88
C ASP A 58 33.88 -0.87 -29.38
N ASN A 59 33.40 -1.87 -30.14
CA ASN A 59 33.64 -3.30 -29.91
C ASN A 59 32.96 -3.91 -28.68
N VAL A 60 32.04 -3.19 -28.02
CA VAL A 60 31.17 -3.76 -26.99
C VAL A 60 30.02 -4.50 -27.66
N ARG A 61 29.78 -5.75 -27.25
CA ARG A 61 28.67 -6.57 -27.76
C ARG A 61 27.44 -6.54 -26.86
N GLN A 62 27.65 -6.32 -25.58
CA GLN A 62 26.61 -6.20 -24.56
C GLN A 62 27.11 -5.32 -23.42
N PHE A 63 26.18 -4.72 -22.68
CA PHE A 63 26.49 -3.99 -21.46
C PHE A 63 25.41 -4.26 -20.40
N GLU A 64 25.76 -4.07 -19.13
CA GLU A 64 24.82 -4.18 -18.02
C GLU A 64 24.42 -2.78 -17.55
N LEU A 65 23.12 -2.49 -17.58
CA LEU A 65 22.55 -1.29 -16.98
C LEU A 65 22.18 -1.59 -15.54
N ARG A 66 22.70 -0.82 -14.57
CA ARG A 66 22.31 -0.89 -13.15
C ARG A 66 21.52 0.34 -12.75
N ILE A 67 20.43 0.14 -12.02
CA ILE A 67 19.54 1.19 -11.53
C ILE A 67 19.42 1.04 -10.01
N GLU A 68 19.82 2.07 -9.27
CA GLU A 68 19.82 2.09 -7.82
C GLU A 68 18.96 3.25 -7.32
N SER A 69 17.82 2.94 -6.71
CA SER A 69 16.92 3.93 -6.12
C SER A 69 17.51 4.58 -4.86
N SER A 70 17.29 5.87 -4.68
CA SER A 70 17.63 6.60 -3.46
C SER A 70 16.83 6.11 -2.24
N ARG A 71 15.63 5.54 -2.44
CA ARG A 71 14.77 4.97 -1.38
C ARG A 71 15.38 3.75 -0.69
N ASN A 72 16.43 3.17 -1.27
CA ASN A 72 17.23 2.11 -0.65
C ASN A 72 18.38 2.64 0.24
N LYS A 73 18.48 3.97 0.45
CA LYS A 73 19.59 4.62 1.19
C LYS A 73 19.08 5.68 2.19
N PRO A 74 18.81 5.32 3.46
CA PRO A 74 18.93 3.98 4.04
C PRO A 74 17.74 3.08 3.70
N MET A 75 18.00 1.78 3.56
CA MET A 75 16.95 0.78 3.42
C MET A 75 16.23 0.55 4.76
N THR A 76 14.90 0.57 4.73
CA THR A 76 14.09 0.35 5.93
C THR A 76 14.15 -1.10 6.42
N ARG A 77 14.05 -1.28 7.75
CA ARG A 77 14.09 -2.58 8.44
C ARG A 77 12.83 -2.79 9.28
N PHE A 78 12.49 -4.03 9.57
CA PHE A 78 11.39 -4.34 10.49
C PHE A 78 11.71 -3.83 11.91
N SER A 79 12.97 -3.95 12.33
CA SER A 79 13.43 -3.46 13.63
C SER A 79 13.58 -1.93 13.73
N SER A 80 13.32 -1.18 12.66
CA SER A 80 13.36 0.29 12.69
C SER A 80 12.32 0.84 13.67
N VAL A 81 12.77 1.71 14.57
CA VAL A 81 11.92 2.36 15.58
C VAL A 81 11.85 3.85 15.25
N SER A 82 10.64 4.40 15.20
CA SER A 82 10.43 5.82 14.97
C SER A 82 11.12 6.65 16.06
N PRO A 83 11.77 7.77 15.72
CA PRO A 83 12.26 8.71 16.72
C PRO A 83 11.13 9.34 17.55
N PHE A 84 9.88 9.24 17.07
CA PHE A 84 8.68 9.73 17.74
C PHE A 84 7.96 8.67 18.58
N ASP A 85 8.46 7.42 18.64
CA ASP A 85 7.83 6.38 19.45
C ASP A 85 8.10 6.62 20.95
N PRO A 86 7.08 6.95 21.77
CA PRO A 86 7.25 7.18 23.20
C PRO A 86 7.66 5.91 23.97
N ASP A 87 7.48 4.73 23.38
CA ASP A 87 7.79 3.42 23.94
C ASP A 87 8.90 2.72 23.16
N SER A 88 9.85 3.50 22.61
CA SER A 88 10.95 2.99 21.79
C SER A 88 11.74 1.85 22.44
N LEU A 89 11.93 1.84 23.76
CA LEU A 89 12.59 0.75 24.48
C LEU A 89 11.76 -0.54 24.48
N ILE A 90 10.44 -0.42 24.65
CA ILE A 90 9.51 -1.55 24.57
C ILE A 90 9.51 -2.13 23.16
N ARG A 91 9.53 -1.27 22.12
CA ARG A 91 9.65 -1.71 20.72
C ARG A 91 10.93 -2.46 20.46
N LYS A 92 12.08 -1.90 20.88
CA LYS A 92 13.38 -2.58 20.76
C LYS A 92 13.37 -3.94 21.44
N THR A 93 12.76 -4.04 22.62
CA THR A 93 12.63 -5.31 23.36
C THR A 93 11.76 -6.32 22.60
N LEU A 94 10.64 -5.89 22.02
CA LEU A 94 9.79 -6.74 21.19
C LEU A 94 10.55 -7.30 19.99
N TYR A 95 11.29 -6.44 19.29
CA TYR A 95 12.06 -6.83 18.12
C TYR A 95 13.22 -7.76 18.48
N ASN A 96 13.79 -7.62 19.68
CA ASN A 96 14.87 -8.49 20.18
C ASN A 96 14.44 -9.91 20.60
N LYS A 97 13.17 -10.27 20.46
CA LYS A 97 12.69 -11.64 20.70
C LYS A 97 13.07 -12.65 19.62
N THR A 98 13.62 -12.18 18.51
CA THR A 98 14.05 -13.00 17.38
C THR A 98 15.43 -12.58 16.91
N ASP A 99 16.20 -13.53 16.41
CA ASP A 99 17.50 -13.29 15.78
C ASP A 99 17.36 -12.87 14.31
N HIS A 100 16.17 -13.03 13.72
CA HIS A 100 15.89 -12.63 12.35
C HIS A 100 15.81 -11.11 12.17
N GLU A 101 16.13 -10.66 10.96
CA GLU A 101 15.82 -9.31 10.49
C GLU A 101 15.07 -9.39 9.17
N THR A 102 14.17 -8.44 8.93
CA THR A 102 13.57 -8.25 7.61
C THR A 102 13.94 -6.88 7.08
N TRP A 103 14.64 -6.88 5.95
CA TRP A 103 14.95 -5.70 5.17
C TRP A 103 13.87 -5.48 4.13
N PHE A 104 13.62 -4.21 3.78
CA PHE A 104 12.62 -3.84 2.79
C PHE A 104 13.25 -3.15 1.57
N PRO A 105 13.85 -3.91 0.63
CA PRO A 105 14.31 -3.35 -0.63
C PRO A 105 13.18 -2.71 -1.42
N VAL A 106 13.51 -1.63 -2.11
CA VAL A 106 12.55 -0.81 -2.87
C VAL A 106 12.78 -0.97 -4.37
N VAL A 107 11.70 -1.24 -5.09
CA VAL A 107 11.60 -1.29 -6.55
C VAL A 107 10.59 -0.24 -6.98
N ASP A 108 11.05 0.97 -7.30
CA ASP A 108 10.22 2.14 -7.64
C ASP A 108 10.16 2.42 -9.17
N ILE A 109 10.45 1.38 -9.96
CA ILE A 109 10.23 1.31 -11.40
C ILE A 109 9.45 0.03 -11.73
N SER A 110 8.80 -0.02 -12.89
CA SER A 110 8.18 -1.26 -13.37
C SER A 110 9.25 -2.18 -13.97
N PRO A 111 9.52 -3.37 -13.39
CA PRO A 111 10.55 -4.26 -13.90
C PRO A 111 10.18 -4.81 -15.27
N GLU A 112 11.12 -4.75 -16.20
CA GLU A 112 10.95 -5.33 -17.53
C GLU A 112 11.37 -6.81 -17.56
N LEU A 113 10.89 -7.54 -18.57
CA LEU A 113 11.40 -8.90 -18.84
C LEU A 113 12.93 -8.88 -18.97
N GLY A 114 13.59 -9.82 -18.28
CA GLY A 114 15.04 -9.93 -18.23
C GLY A 114 15.73 -8.97 -17.26
N MET A 115 14.98 -8.12 -16.54
CA MET A 115 15.51 -7.34 -15.43
C MET A 115 15.60 -8.20 -14.16
N GLU A 116 16.62 -7.99 -13.35
CA GLU A 116 16.87 -8.74 -12.12
C GLU A 116 17.10 -7.78 -10.96
N GLY A 117 16.60 -8.13 -9.78
CA GLY A 117 16.99 -7.46 -8.53
C GLY A 117 18.25 -8.09 -7.97
N VAL A 118 19.21 -7.29 -7.56
CA VAL A 118 20.48 -7.76 -7.00
C VAL A 118 20.65 -7.19 -5.61
N CYS A 119 20.76 -8.07 -4.62
CA CYS A 119 21.13 -7.72 -3.25
C CYS A 119 22.59 -8.10 -3.00
N VAL A 120 23.39 -7.12 -2.61
CA VAL A 120 24.79 -7.30 -2.21
C VAL A 120 24.88 -7.07 -0.71
N PHE A 121 25.40 -8.03 0.02
CA PHE A 121 25.57 -7.96 1.47
C PHE A 121 26.97 -7.47 1.83
N LYS A 122 27.14 -6.82 2.98
CA LYS A 122 28.48 -6.52 3.51
C LYS A 122 29.18 -7.80 3.94
N GLY A 123 30.47 -7.91 3.62
CA GLY A 123 31.26 -9.13 3.89
C GLY A 123 30.72 -10.37 3.17
N ASN A 124 31.01 -11.56 3.69
CA ASN A 124 30.49 -12.83 3.17
C ASN A 124 29.57 -13.45 4.24
N PRO A 125 28.27 -13.09 4.28
CA PRO A 125 27.38 -13.57 5.33
C PRO A 125 27.14 -15.08 5.21
N THR A 126 26.84 -15.72 6.34
CA THR A 126 26.40 -17.11 6.42
C THR A 126 24.99 -17.17 7.01
N GLY A 127 24.28 -18.27 6.75
CA GLY A 127 22.89 -18.46 7.18
C GLY A 127 21.93 -18.53 6.01
N THR A 128 20.67 -18.15 6.23
CA THR A 128 19.60 -18.28 5.24
C THR A 128 18.82 -16.99 5.04
N TYR A 129 18.10 -16.93 3.91
CA TYR A 129 17.16 -15.87 3.61
C TYR A 129 15.88 -16.41 2.96
N THR A 130 14.81 -15.64 3.07
CA THR A 130 13.57 -15.76 2.28
C THR A 130 13.26 -14.42 1.62
N PHE A 131 12.73 -14.42 0.39
CA PHE A 131 12.45 -13.20 -0.37
C PHE A 131 11.05 -13.22 -0.99
N GLY A 132 10.37 -12.06 -0.96
CA GLY A 132 9.06 -11.85 -1.60
C GLY A 132 7.87 -11.99 -0.64
N GLY A 133 8.11 -11.83 0.67
CA GLY A 133 7.05 -11.69 1.66
C GLY A 133 6.30 -13.00 1.94
N PRO A 134 4.97 -12.97 2.13
CA PRO A 134 4.18 -14.14 2.51
C PRO A 134 3.86 -15.11 1.35
N TYR A 135 4.28 -14.81 0.12
CA TYR A 135 3.95 -15.63 -1.05
C TYR A 135 4.98 -16.73 -1.35
N TYR A 136 6.20 -16.52 -0.87
CA TYR A 136 7.33 -17.40 -1.12
C TYR A 136 8.00 -17.68 0.23
N ASP A 137 7.84 -18.89 0.73
CA ASP A 137 8.43 -19.39 1.97
C ASP A 137 9.70 -20.21 1.75
N ASP A 138 10.14 -20.33 0.49
CA ASP A 138 11.39 -20.96 0.09
C ASP A 138 12.59 -20.32 0.83
N SER A 139 13.26 -21.12 1.66
CA SER A 139 14.47 -20.72 2.37
C SER A 139 15.72 -21.10 1.57
N HIS A 140 16.64 -20.14 1.43
CA HIS A 140 17.83 -20.29 0.61
C HIS A 140 19.09 -19.87 1.38
N GLU A 141 20.25 -20.43 1.02
CA GLU A 141 21.53 -20.06 1.62
C GLU A 141 21.97 -18.65 1.20
N LEU A 142 22.49 -17.90 2.18
CA LEU A 142 23.08 -16.58 1.93
C LEU A 142 24.39 -16.68 1.15
N LYS A 143 24.61 -15.67 0.31
CA LYS A 143 25.84 -15.46 -0.48
C LYS A 143 26.15 -13.96 -0.45
N LYS A 144 27.40 -13.57 -0.82
CA LYS A 144 27.78 -12.16 -0.97
C LYS A 144 26.81 -11.39 -1.86
N GLN A 145 26.36 -12.02 -2.93
CA GLN A 145 25.42 -11.48 -3.90
C GLN A 145 24.29 -12.48 -4.16
N ILE A 146 23.06 -11.97 -4.18
CA ILE A 146 21.84 -12.73 -4.44
C ILE A 146 21.07 -12.03 -5.56
N ILE A 147 20.53 -12.82 -6.47
CA ILE A 147 19.85 -12.35 -7.69
C ILE A 147 18.41 -12.84 -7.63
N PHE A 148 17.47 -11.93 -7.90
CA PHE A 148 16.04 -12.17 -7.93
C PHE A 148 15.52 -11.92 -9.35
N PRO A 149 14.78 -12.86 -9.96
CA PRO A 149 14.19 -12.65 -11.27
C PRO A 149 13.07 -11.58 -11.20
N SER A 150 12.80 -10.89 -12.31
CA SER A 150 11.76 -9.84 -12.39
C SER A 150 10.41 -10.28 -11.82
N GLY A 151 9.95 -11.49 -12.16
CA GLY A 151 8.66 -12.02 -11.69
C GLY A 151 8.59 -12.34 -10.19
N ARG A 152 9.68 -12.19 -9.44
CA ARG A 152 9.68 -12.25 -7.97
C ARG A 152 9.76 -10.87 -7.31
N LEU A 153 9.94 -9.80 -8.09
CA LEU A 153 10.01 -8.44 -7.58
C LEU A 153 8.61 -7.85 -7.47
N GLU A 154 8.29 -7.32 -6.31
CA GLU A 154 7.10 -6.51 -6.10
C GLU A 154 7.38 -5.04 -6.42
N HIS A 155 6.35 -4.34 -6.90
CA HIS A 155 6.38 -2.89 -6.96
C HIS A 155 6.51 -2.32 -5.54
N TRP A 156 7.28 -1.24 -5.40
CA TRP A 156 7.58 -0.58 -4.13
C TRP A 156 8.29 -1.51 -3.14
N GLU A 157 7.57 -2.02 -2.15
CA GLU A 157 8.14 -2.71 -1.00
C GLU A 157 8.33 -4.22 -1.26
N ASN A 158 9.57 -4.68 -1.20
CA ASN A 158 9.93 -6.10 -1.21
C ASN A 158 10.34 -6.53 0.20
N SER A 159 10.18 -7.82 0.54
CA SER A 159 10.51 -8.33 1.88
C SER A 159 11.64 -9.35 1.79
N LEU A 160 12.82 -9.00 2.31
CA LEU A 160 14.00 -9.87 2.40
C LEU A 160 14.28 -10.19 3.87
N ARG A 161 13.87 -11.37 4.32
CA ARG A 161 14.13 -11.83 5.69
C ARG A 161 15.42 -12.63 5.71
N VAL A 162 16.28 -12.35 6.69
CA VAL A 162 17.57 -13.01 6.89
C VAL A 162 17.62 -13.70 8.26
N SER A 163 18.47 -14.72 8.39
CA SER A 163 18.58 -15.54 9.60
C SER A 163 19.24 -14.84 10.80
N SER A 164 19.88 -13.68 10.60
CA SER A 164 20.60 -12.94 11.63
C SER A 164 20.49 -11.42 11.44
N LYS A 165 20.34 -10.67 12.54
CA LYS A 165 20.37 -9.20 12.58
C LYS A 165 21.72 -8.56 12.27
N GLU A 166 22.81 -9.32 12.40
CA GLU A 166 24.16 -8.85 12.09
C GLU A 166 24.41 -8.76 10.57
N ILE A 167 23.49 -9.32 9.77
CA ILE A 167 23.59 -9.29 8.31
C ILE A 167 23.15 -7.92 7.80
N GLU A 168 24.10 -7.19 7.20
CA GLU A 168 23.87 -5.89 6.59
C GLU A 168 23.84 -5.96 5.07
N ILE A 169 22.89 -5.24 4.47
CA ILE A 169 22.83 -5.01 3.02
C ILE A 169 23.73 -3.82 2.67
N GLU A 170 24.60 -4.01 1.69
CA GLU A 170 25.49 -2.98 1.13
C GLU A 170 24.79 -2.23 0.00
N HIS A 171 24.20 -2.98 -0.94
CA HIS A 171 23.48 -2.43 -2.08
C HIS A 171 22.26 -3.27 -2.43
N PHE A 172 21.22 -2.59 -2.92
CA PHE A 172 20.16 -3.21 -3.71
C PHE A 172 19.95 -2.39 -4.97
N TYR A 173 20.08 -3.03 -6.12
CA TYR A 173 19.90 -2.40 -7.42
C TYR A 173 19.20 -3.35 -8.38
N LEU A 174 18.54 -2.79 -9.39
CA LEU A 174 18.04 -3.53 -10.52
C LEU A 174 19.11 -3.57 -11.60
N ARG A 175 19.22 -4.68 -12.32
CA ARG A 175 20.11 -4.79 -13.48
C ARG A 175 19.42 -5.40 -14.68
N LYS A 176 19.89 -5.04 -15.87
CA LYS A 176 19.50 -5.70 -17.12
C LYS A 176 20.65 -5.65 -18.11
N ILE A 177 20.88 -6.77 -18.81
CA ILE A 177 21.90 -6.87 -19.86
C ILE A 177 21.24 -6.51 -21.19
N TYR A 178 21.86 -5.59 -21.94
CA TYR A 178 21.42 -5.17 -23.26
C TYR A 178 22.45 -5.55 -24.32
N PRO A 179 22.01 -6.12 -25.46
CA PRO A 179 22.88 -6.27 -26.63
C PRO A 179 23.16 -4.90 -27.25
N VAL A 180 24.37 -4.70 -27.76
CA VAL A 180 24.76 -3.49 -28.49
C VAL A 180 24.44 -3.67 -29.97
N LEU A 181 23.40 -2.98 -30.44
CA LEU A 181 23.04 -2.93 -31.86
C LEU A 181 23.58 -1.67 -32.54
N LEU A 182 23.57 -0.56 -31.81
CA LEU A 182 24.08 0.75 -32.21
C LEU A 182 24.94 1.31 -31.07
N LYS A 183 25.88 2.19 -31.39
CA LYS A 183 26.66 2.91 -30.36
C LYS A 183 25.77 3.79 -29.48
N GLU A 184 24.76 4.40 -30.09
CA GLU A 184 23.78 5.20 -29.38
C GLU A 184 22.76 4.28 -28.72
N PHE A 185 22.67 4.36 -27.39
CA PHE A 185 21.66 3.69 -26.60
C PHE A 185 20.66 4.72 -26.09
N ARG A 186 19.39 4.48 -26.40
CA ARG A 186 18.27 5.25 -25.86
C ARG A 186 17.19 4.29 -25.41
N HIS A 187 16.84 4.36 -24.12
CA HIS A 187 15.83 3.49 -23.52
C HIS A 187 14.96 4.26 -22.55
N GLU A 188 13.68 3.90 -22.50
CA GLU A 188 12.70 4.52 -21.62
C GLU A 188 12.26 3.50 -20.58
N ILE A 189 12.42 3.86 -19.30
CA ILE A 189 12.07 3.03 -18.15
C ILE A 189 10.84 3.64 -17.48
N ALA A 190 9.80 2.83 -17.29
CA ALA A 190 8.60 3.24 -16.58
C ALA A 190 8.86 3.35 -15.06
N LEU A 191 8.71 4.55 -14.53
CA LEU A 191 8.78 4.86 -13.10
C LEU A 191 7.43 4.62 -12.43
N LEU A 192 7.43 4.25 -11.15
CA LEU A 192 6.19 4.14 -10.37
C LEU A 192 5.71 5.50 -9.84
N SER A 193 6.60 6.49 -9.76
CA SER A 193 6.32 7.86 -9.34
C SER A 193 7.13 8.87 -10.14
N GLU A 194 6.61 10.09 -10.25
CA GLU A 194 7.27 11.20 -10.93
C GLU A 194 8.42 11.78 -10.09
N ASP A 195 8.36 11.60 -8.77
CA ASP A 195 9.45 11.95 -7.84
C ASP A 195 10.42 10.77 -7.69
N TRP A 196 11.06 10.39 -8.79
CA TRP A 196 12.11 9.38 -8.76
C TRP A 196 13.48 10.04 -8.59
N SER A 197 14.30 9.44 -7.73
CA SER A 197 15.71 9.81 -7.61
C SER A 197 16.56 8.56 -7.34
N GLY A 198 17.82 8.64 -7.71
CA GLY A 198 18.70 7.47 -7.72
C GLY A 198 19.82 7.62 -8.73
N SER A 199 20.47 6.51 -9.03
CA SER A 199 21.56 6.49 -9.99
C SER A 199 21.41 5.38 -11.00
N VAL A 200 21.79 5.68 -12.24
CA VAL A 200 21.91 4.72 -13.33
C VAL A 200 23.39 4.60 -13.68
N SER A 201 23.85 3.37 -13.86
CA SER A 201 25.24 3.07 -14.20
C SER A 201 25.32 2.06 -15.35
N ILE A 202 26.31 2.21 -16.22
CA ILE A 202 26.60 1.28 -17.31
C ILE A 202 27.87 0.52 -16.96
N PHE A 203 27.79 -0.80 -16.96
CA PHE A 203 28.91 -1.71 -16.77
C PHE A 203 29.23 -2.44 -18.06
N ILE A 204 30.52 -2.58 -18.37
CA ILE A 204 31.01 -3.22 -19.60
C ILE A 204 32.04 -4.27 -19.20
N ASP A 205 32.00 -5.43 -19.87
CA ASP A 205 32.98 -6.49 -19.68
C ASP A 205 34.35 -6.09 -20.27
N SER A 206 35.42 -6.30 -19.49
CA SER A 206 36.81 -6.18 -19.95
C SER A 206 37.60 -7.47 -19.68
N GLU A 207 38.85 -7.54 -20.13
CA GLU A 207 39.74 -8.69 -19.85
C GLU A 207 39.94 -8.92 -18.34
N ASP A 208 39.91 -7.85 -17.53
CA ASP A 208 40.06 -7.89 -16.07
C ASP A 208 38.71 -8.04 -15.33
N GLY A 209 37.60 -8.22 -16.07
CA GLY A 209 36.24 -8.32 -15.56
C GLY A 209 35.38 -7.08 -15.83
N PRO A 210 34.13 -7.07 -15.34
CA PRO A 210 33.21 -5.96 -15.55
C PRO A 210 33.64 -4.71 -14.78
N TYR A 211 33.62 -3.54 -15.44
CA TYR A 211 33.94 -2.25 -14.82
C TYR A 211 32.82 -1.22 -15.08
N GLU A 212 32.69 -0.23 -14.19
CA GLU A 212 31.73 0.88 -14.35
C GLU A 212 32.25 1.84 -15.43
N PHE A 213 31.58 1.88 -16.58
CA PHE A 213 31.93 2.75 -17.70
C PHE A 213 31.38 4.17 -17.51
N ALA A 214 30.13 4.29 -17.07
CA ALA A 214 29.47 5.57 -16.85
C ALA A 214 28.49 5.48 -15.68
N ARG A 215 28.33 6.58 -14.94
CA ARG A 215 27.32 6.72 -13.89
C ARG A 215 26.73 8.12 -13.90
N LYS A 216 25.42 8.19 -13.74
CA LYS A 216 24.67 9.44 -13.60
C LYS A 216 23.67 9.31 -12.45
N THR A 217 23.57 10.35 -11.65
CA THR A 217 22.68 10.42 -10.49
C THR A 217 21.68 11.54 -10.69
N ILE A 218 20.41 11.25 -10.44
CA ILE A 218 19.35 12.23 -10.22
C ILE A 218 19.24 12.41 -8.71
N ALA A 219 19.53 13.60 -8.23
CA ALA A 219 19.35 13.94 -6.83
C ALA A 219 17.85 14.02 -6.51
N PRO A 220 17.41 13.70 -5.28
CA PRO A 220 16.05 14.00 -4.84
C PRO A 220 15.78 15.49 -5.05
N GLU A 221 14.70 15.83 -5.76
CA GLU A 221 14.29 17.22 -5.83
C GLU A 221 13.63 17.59 -4.50
N ASN A 222 14.25 18.47 -3.74
CA ASN A 222 13.59 19.16 -2.64
C ASN A 222 12.68 20.25 -3.23
N THR A 223 11.61 19.85 -3.90
CA THR A 223 10.64 20.82 -4.40
C THR A 223 9.84 21.34 -3.21
N ALA A 224 9.64 22.66 -3.16
CA ALA A 224 8.63 23.29 -2.29
C ALA A 224 7.22 23.13 -2.89
N TRP A 225 7.03 22.15 -3.78
CA TRP A 225 5.79 21.96 -4.50
C TRP A 225 4.66 21.66 -3.51
N LYS A 226 3.50 22.24 -3.77
CA LYS A 226 2.27 21.98 -3.04
C LYS A 226 1.13 21.90 -4.03
N ASN A 227 0.07 21.20 -3.66
CA ASN A 227 -1.17 21.24 -4.41
C ASN A 227 -1.85 22.61 -4.20
N THR A 228 -1.60 23.55 -5.12
CA THR A 228 -2.08 24.93 -5.02
C THR A 228 -3.59 25.06 -5.17
N GLU A 229 -4.22 24.18 -5.94
CA GLU A 229 -5.68 24.18 -6.14
C GLU A 229 -6.38 23.88 -4.81
N LEU A 230 -5.97 22.84 -4.10
CA LEU A 230 -6.51 22.52 -2.77
C LEU A 230 -6.11 23.56 -1.71
N GLU A 231 -4.90 24.12 -1.79
CA GLU A 231 -4.43 25.15 -0.84
C GLU A 231 -5.29 26.42 -0.92
N GLN A 232 -5.74 26.80 -2.11
CA GLN A 232 -6.62 27.97 -2.32
C GLN A 232 -8.01 27.77 -1.69
N LEU A 233 -8.50 26.54 -1.63
CA LEU A 233 -9.82 26.18 -1.11
C LEU A 233 -9.80 25.86 0.40
N MET A 234 -8.64 26.02 1.07
CA MET A 234 -8.56 25.86 2.52
C MET A 234 -9.45 26.86 3.24
N HIS A 235 -10.06 26.44 4.34
CA HIS A 235 -10.96 27.26 5.17
C HIS A 235 -12.28 27.71 4.49
N GLU A 236 -12.59 27.26 3.27
CA GLU A 236 -13.90 27.52 2.62
C GLU A 236 -15.07 26.71 3.21
N GLY A 237 -14.88 26.05 4.35
CA GLY A 237 -15.89 25.19 4.97
C GLY A 237 -16.23 23.99 4.08
N LEU A 238 -17.51 23.72 3.90
CA LEU A 238 -18.05 22.59 3.12
C LEU A 238 -18.61 23.05 1.76
N SER A 239 -17.96 24.01 1.09
CA SER A 239 -18.39 24.44 -0.25
C SER A 239 -18.37 23.26 -1.25
N LYS A 240 -19.34 23.23 -2.17
CA LYS A 240 -19.42 22.16 -3.19
C LYS A 240 -18.13 22.06 -4.00
N GLU A 241 -17.55 23.19 -4.40
CA GLU A 241 -16.28 23.26 -5.12
C GLU A 241 -15.15 22.56 -4.34
N ARG A 242 -14.97 22.91 -3.06
CA ARG A 242 -13.96 22.27 -2.20
C ARG A 242 -14.18 20.78 -2.07
N LEU A 243 -15.43 20.35 -1.87
CA LEU A 243 -15.78 18.93 -1.74
C LEU A 243 -15.41 18.15 -3.02
N ILE A 244 -15.73 18.68 -4.21
CA ILE A 244 -15.40 18.04 -5.50
C ILE A 244 -13.88 18.00 -5.75
N THR A 245 -13.17 19.09 -5.48
CA THR A 245 -11.71 19.15 -5.65
C THR A 245 -11.01 18.21 -4.68
N SER A 246 -11.45 18.18 -3.42
CA SER A 246 -10.93 17.25 -2.41
C SER A 246 -11.21 15.80 -2.78
N LEU A 247 -12.44 15.48 -3.23
CA LEU A 247 -12.82 14.13 -3.68
C LEU A 247 -11.96 13.67 -4.86
N SER A 248 -11.69 14.54 -5.83
CA SER A 248 -10.77 14.23 -6.94
C SER A 248 -9.39 13.82 -6.42
N ALA A 249 -8.82 14.60 -5.49
CA ALA A 249 -7.51 14.28 -4.93
C ALA A 249 -7.51 12.97 -4.11
N VAL A 250 -8.62 12.67 -3.42
CA VAL A 250 -8.84 11.39 -2.72
C VAL A 250 -8.90 10.22 -3.71
N ILE A 251 -9.59 10.36 -4.85
CA ILE A 251 -9.64 9.36 -5.92
C ILE A 251 -8.23 9.12 -6.45
N ASP A 252 -7.51 10.17 -6.84
CA ASP A 252 -6.16 10.05 -7.37
C ASP A 252 -5.22 9.36 -6.36
N ASN A 253 -5.37 9.65 -5.06
CA ASN A 253 -4.64 8.95 -4.00
C ASN A 253 -4.93 7.45 -3.99
N GLY A 254 -6.21 7.07 -4.06
CA GLY A 254 -6.62 5.67 -4.14
C GLY A 254 -6.04 4.95 -5.34
N LEU A 255 -6.05 5.61 -6.52
CA LEU A 255 -5.50 5.06 -7.76
C LEU A 255 -3.98 4.87 -7.70
N ARG A 256 -3.23 5.79 -7.06
CA ARG A 256 -1.78 5.67 -6.88
C ARG A 256 -1.39 4.49 -5.97
N ARG A 257 -2.25 4.12 -5.03
CA ARG A 257 -2.06 2.96 -4.12
C ARG A 257 -2.31 1.62 -4.77
N GLN A 258 -2.87 1.56 -5.97
CA GLN A 258 -3.25 0.27 -6.53
C GLN A 258 -2.02 -0.49 -7.00
N ASN A 259 -1.93 -1.77 -6.60
CA ASN A 259 -0.89 -2.65 -7.06
C ASN A 259 -1.20 -3.16 -8.47
N LEU A 260 -0.53 -2.58 -9.45
CA LEU A 260 -0.65 -2.94 -10.86
C LEU A 260 0.50 -3.81 -11.38
N ASN A 261 1.27 -4.44 -10.50
CA ASN A 261 2.28 -5.43 -10.88
C ASN A 261 1.58 -6.74 -11.35
N PRO A 262 1.59 -7.08 -12.65
CA PRO A 262 0.87 -8.27 -13.15
C PRO A 262 1.45 -9.59 -12.62
N ASP A 263 2.73 -9.59 -12.23
CA ASP A 263 3.40 -10.76 -11.64
C ASP A 263 3.09 -10.91 -10.14
N SER A 264 2.46 -9.92 -9.52
CA SER A 264 2.14 -9.96 -8.09
C SER A 264 1.03 -10.98 -7.80
N PRO A 265 1.20 -11.82 -6.76
CA PRO A 265 0.11 -12.64 -6.23
C PRO A 265 -1.10 -11.82 -5.75
N THR A 266 -0.91 -10.51 -5.54
CA THR A 266 -1.93 -9.52 -5.19
C THR A 266 -2.14 -8.44 -6.24
N TYR A 267 -1.94 -8.76 -7.52
CA TYR A 267 -2.34 -7.88 -8.61
C TYR A 267 -3.79 -7.40 -8.44
N GLY A 268 -4.01 -6.10 -8.57
CA GLY A 268 -5.30 -5.44 -8.36
C GLY A 268 -5.58 -4.96 -6.93
N SER A 269 -4.81 -5.40 -5.94
CA SER A 269 -4.97 -4.96 -4.54
C SER A 269 -4.56 -3.51 -4.34
N PHE A 270 -4.65 -3.01 -3.10
CA PHE A 270 -4.10 -1.72 -2.70
C PHE A 270 -2.98 -1.89 -1.68
N PHE A 271 -1.93 -1.10 -1.82
CA PHE A 271 -0.99 -0.85 -0.74
C PHE A 271 -1.74 -0.14 0.40
N THR A 272 -1.88 -0.83 1.54
CA THR A 272 -2.70 -0.33 2.65
C THR A 272 -2.09 0.90 3.31
N PHE A 273 -0.76 1.04 3.25
CA PHE A 273 -0.07 2.18 3.85
C PHE A 273 0.79 2.90 2.82
N TYR A 274 0.94 4.21 3.00
CA TYR A 274 2.02 4.97 2.39
C TYR A 274 2.90 5.55 3.51
N ASP A 275 4.21 5.37 3.38
CA ASP A 275 5.22 5.81 4.35
C ASP A 275 5.82 7.13 3.89
N LEU A 276 5.54 8.22 4.60
CA LEU A 276 6.05 9.53 4.20
C LEU A 276 7.55 9.70 4.45
N GLU A 277 8.12 8.96 5.41
CA GLU A 277 9.55 9.03 5.70
C GLU A 277 10.35 8.30 4.61
N ALA A 278 9.90 7.11 4.24
CA ALA A 278 10.56 6.31 3.21
C ALA A 278 10.08 6.63 1.77
N ARG A 279 9.03 7.47 1.65
CA ARG A 279 8.37 7.89 0.41
C ARG A 279 7.95 6.71 -0.48
N LEU A 280 7.30 5.71 0.10
CA LEU A 280 6.92 4.48 -0.62
C LEU A 280 5.61 3.85 -0.13
N HIS A 281 4.93 3.17 -1.05
CA HIS A 281 3.73 2.39 -0.78
C HIS A 281 4.08 1.03 -0.14
N ARG A 282 3.35 0.63 0.90
CA ARG A 282 3.64 -0.55 1.74
C ARG A 282 2.43 -1.45 1.95
N SER A 283 2.72 -2.71 2.26
CA SER A 283 1.72 -3.72 2.64
C SER A 283 0.60 -3.94 1.62
N VAL A 284 0.94 -4.58 0.50
CA VAL A 284 -0.06 -5.15 -0.46
C VAL A 284 -0.78 -6.38 0.10
N TYR A 285 -0.31 -6.91 1.24
CA TYR A 285 -0.77 -8.13 1.87
C TYR A 285 -1.97 -7.95 2.80
N TRP A 286 -2.63 -6.79 2.77
CA TRP A 286 -3.79 -6.51 3.60
C TRP A 286 -4.99 -6.24 2.70
N LEU A 287 -5.70 -7.31 2.38
CA LEU A 287 -6.65 -7.34 1.28
C LEU A 287 -7.86 -6.47 1.55
N TRP A 288 -8.48 -6.58 2.74
CA TRP A 288 -9.69 -5.80 3.01
C TRP A 288 -9.44 -4.29 3.07
N GLY A 289 -8.20 -3.86 3.36
CA GLY A 289 -7.85 -2.47 3.66
C GLY A 289 -8.14 -1.48 2.53
N GLY A 290 -8.28 -1.95 1.29
CA GLY A 290 -8.67 -1.13 0.15
C GLY A 290 -10.17 -1.12 -0.18
N SER A 291 -10.99 -1.94 0.49
CA SER A 291 -12.42 -2.08 0.12
C SER A 291 -13.18 -0.75 0.12
N PRO A 292 -13.02 0.15 1.11
CA PRO A 292 -13.73 1.44 1.09
C PRO A 292 -13.37 2.33 -0.11
N ILE A 293 -12.17 2.20 -0.70
CA ILE A 293 -11.80 2.93 -1.93
C ILE A 293 -12.68 2.49 -3.09
N VAL A 294 -13.01 1.19 -3.19
CA VAL A 294 -13.86 0.65 -4.25
C VAL A 294 -15.23 1.31 -4.23
N LYS A 295 -15.93 1.27 -3.08
CA LYS A 295 -17.22 1.96 -2.93
C LYS A 295 -17.11 3.44 -3.26
N MET A 296 -16.09 4.11 -2.70
CA MET A 296 -15.88 5.54 -2.88
C MET A 296 -15.76 5.91 -4.36
N VAL A 297 -14.93 5.20 -5.13
CA VAL A 297 -14.75 5.47 -6.56
C VAL A 297 -16.04 5.17 -7.34
N LEU A 298 -16.68 4.02 -7.11
CA LEU A 298 -17.90 3.63 -7.82
C LEU A 298 -19.12 4.50 -7.50
N ASP A 299 -19.15 5.14 -6.33
CA ASP A 299 -20.15 6.17 -6.03
C ASP A 299 -19.75 7.53 -6.60
N ALA A 300 -18.47 7.88 -6.55
CA ALA A 300 -18.00 9.17 -7.04
C ALA A 300 -18.24 9.35 -8.54
N ILE A 301 -18.15 8.29 -9.36
CA ILE A 301 -18.48 8.37 -10.79
C ILE A 301 -19.96 8.70 -11.07
N LYS A 302 -20.84 8.64 -10.05
CA LYS A 302 -22.25 9.06 -10.17
C LYS A 302 -22.41 10.57 -9.97
N VAL A 303 -21.38 11.26 -9.46
CA VAL A 303 -21.32 12.72 -9.32
C VAL A 303 -20.91 13.32 -10.67
N PRO A 304 -21.73 14.18 -11.31
CA PRO A 304 -21.46 14.68 -12.66
C PRO A 304 -20.09 15.33 -12.85
N GLU A 305 -19.64 16.11 -11.87
CA GLU A 305 -18.35 16.80 -11.90
C GLU A 305 -17.17 15.82 -11.92
N ILE A 306 -17.29 14.68 -11.24
CA ILE A 306 -16.29 13.61 -11.26
C ILE A 306 -16.38 12.82 -12.56
N ALA A 307 -17.60 12.45 -12.99
CA ALA A 307 -17.82 11.72 -14.24
C ALA A 307 -17.26 12.46 -15.48
N ASN A 308 -17.26 13.80 -15.46
CA ASN A 308 -16.68 14.63 -16.52
C ASN A 308 -15.15 14.73 -16.48
N LYS A 309 -14.53 14.44 -15.32
CA LYS A 309 -13.08 14.56 -15.10
C LYS A 309 -12.32 13.26 -15.39
N TYR A 310 -12.98 12.12 -15.21
CA TYR A 310 -12.34 10.80 -15.31
C TYR A 310 -12.96 9.95 -16.41
N ASP A 311 -12.17 9.04 -16.96
CA ASP A 311 -12.72 7.92 -17.72
C ASP A 311 -13.41 6.95 -16.75
N THR A 312 -14.73 6.96 -16.76
CA THR A 312 -15.54 6.14 -15.84
C THR A 312 -15.39 4.66 -16.10
N GLU A 313 -15.17 4.24 -17.36
CA GLU A 313 -14.96 2.83 -17.70
C GLU A 313 -13.61 2.36 -17.18
N GLU A 314 -12.55 3.17 -17.34
CA GLU A 314 -11.24 2.88 -16.76
C GLU A 314 -11.33 2.73 -15.24
N LEU A 315 -12.03 3.64 -14.55
CA LEU A 315 -12.21 3.56 -13.10
C LEU A 315 -12.92 2.27 -12.68
N ILE A 316 -13.98 1.88 -13.39
CA ILE A 316 -14.70 0.63 -13.14
C ILE A 316 -13.78 -0.57 -13.35
N GLN A 317 -13.06 -0.65 -14.47
CA GLN A 317 -12.13 -1.75 -14.77
C GLN A 317 -11.04 -1.86 -13.70
N ARG A 318 -10.49 -0.73 -13.25
CA ARG A 318 -9.50 -0.71 -12.17
C ARG A 318 -10.09 -1.22 -10.86
N MET A 319 -11.30 -0.81 -10.50
CA MET A 319 -11.96 -1.31 -9.29
C MET A 319 -12.35 -2.80 -9.43
N ASP A 320 -12.64 -3.29 -10.63
CA ASP A 320 -12.96 -4.71 -10.86
C ASP A 320 -11.80 -5.64 -10.51
N LEU A 321 -10.55 -5.20 -10.72
CA LEU A 321 -9.34 -5.99 -10.42
C LEU A 321 -9.30 -6.50 -8.97
N ILE A 322 -9.69 -5.68 -7.98
CA ILE A 322 -9.70 -6.13 -6.58
C ILE A 322 -10.86 -7.08 -6.30
N GLY A 323 -12.01 -6.92 -6.99
CA GLY A 323 -13.10 -7.88 -6.92
C GLY A 323 -12.66 -9.26 -7.37
N LYS A 324 -11.98 -9.34 -8.54
CA LYS A 324 -11.39 -10.59 -9.05
C LYS A 324 -10.36 -11.18 -8.09
N LEU A 325 -9.56 -10.33 -7.45
CA LEU A 325 -8.61 -10.76 -6.43
C LEU A 325 -9.30 -11.39 -5.21
N TYR A 326 -10.39 -10.80 -4.72
CA TYR A 326 -11.14 -11.34 -3.59
C TYR A 326 -11.77 -12.69 -3.95
N LEU A 327 -12.33 -12.83 -5.15
CA LEU A 327 -12.84 -14.12 -5.64
C LEU A 327 -11.76 -15.20 -5.66
N LYS A 328 -10.55 -14.86 -6.14
CA LYS A 328 -9.37 -15.75 -6.14
C LYS A 328 -9.01 -16.24 -4.73
N TYR A 329 -9.18 -15.39 -3.71
CA TYR A 329 -8.82 -15.69 -2.33
C TYR A 329 -10.01 -16.04 -1.42
N GLN A 330 -11.15 -16.41 -2.01
CA GLN A 330 -12.23 -17.03 -1.27
C GLN A 330 -11.86 -18.47 -0.92
N VAL A 331 -11.99 -18.83 0.36
CA VAL A 331 -11.74 -20.19 0.85
C VAL A 331 -12.83 -21.12 0.34
N ARG A 332 -12.46 -22.01 -0.56
CA ARG A 332 -13.37 -22.99 -1.19
C ARG A 332 -12.99 -24.44 -0.92
N GLU A 333 -11.95 -24.72 -0.14
CA GLU A 333 -11.58 -26.10 0.20
C GLU A 333 -12.68 -26.78 1.03
N GLU A 334 -12.96 -28.04 0.71
CA GLU A 334 -13.93 -28.85 1.45
C GLU A 334 -13.41 -29.11 2.87
N ASN A 335 -14.29 -29.06 3.86
CA ASN A 335 -13.97 -29.22 5.28
C ASN A 335 -13.05 -28.15 5.89
N HIS A 336 -12.71 -27.07 5.17
CA HIS A 336 -11.95 -25.98 5.77
C HIS A 336 -12.75 -25.30 6.90
N PRO A 337 -12.18 -25.06 8.10
CA PRO A 337 -12.92 -24.51 9.25
C PRO A 337 -13.54 -23.11 9.03
N SER A 338 -13.04 -22.37 8.03
CA SER A 338 -13.57 -21.07 7.60
C SER A 338 -14.03 -21.04 6.15
N ARG A 339 -14.51 -22.18 5.63
CA ARG A 339 -15.04 -22.29 4.27
C ARG A 339 -16.04 -21.16 3.96
N GLY A 340 -15.94 -20.59 2.78
CA GLY A 340 -16.74 -19.45 2.30
C GLY A 340 -16.17 -18.07 2.67
N SER A 341 -15.33 -17.97 3.69
CA SER A 341 -14.68 -16.71 4.10
C SER A 341 -13.53 -16.34 3.16
N PHE A 342 -13.05 -15.11 3.23
CA PHE A 342 -11.90 -14.65 2.46
C PHE A 342 -10.62 -14.61 3.28
N LEU A 343 -9.50 -14.76 2.58
CA LEU A 343 -8.22 -14.27 3.06
C LEU A 343 -8.28 -12.75 3.24
N VAL A 344 -7.88 -12.26 4.40
CA VAL A 344 -8.10 -10.85 4.77
C VAL A 344 -6.79 -10.10 4.99
N ILE A 345 -5.77 -10.79 5.52
CA ILE A 345 -4.44 -10.23 5.73
C ILE A 345 -3.40 -11.36 5.84
N TRP A 346 -2.17 -11.06 5.42
CA TRP A 346 -0.98 -11.70 5.96
C TRP A 346 -0.36 -10.76 7.00
N LEU A 347 -0.67 -11.01 8.27
CA LEU A 347 -0.25 -10.11 9.35
C LEU A 347 1.26 -10.25 9.59
N ARG A 348 1.96 -9.12 9.65
CA ARG A 348 3.39 -9.11 9.93
C ARG A 348 3.68 -9.32 11.41
N SER A 349 4.74 -10.07 11.67
CA SER A 349 5.34 -10.26 12.99
C SER A 349 6.87 -10.25 12.86
N PRO A 350 7.61 -10.10 13.98
CA PRO A 350 9.07 -10.29 13.96
C PRO A 350 9.50 -11.65 13.39
N SER A 351 8.63 -12.66 13.50
CA SER A 351 8.88 -14.03 13.07
C SER A 351 8.45 -14.31 11.61
N GLY A 352 8.02 -13.30 10.86
CA GLY A 352 7.55 -13.45 9.48
C GLY A 352 6.10 -12.98 9.30
N TYR A 353 5.33 -13.72 8.51
CA TYR A 353 3.93 -13.41 8.22
C TYR A 353 3.02 -14.52 8.75
N GLU A 354 1.84 -14.15 9.21
CA GLU A 354 0.77 -15.10 9.56
C GLU A 354 -0.41 -14.91 8.61
N LYS A 355 -0.85 -15.97 7.95
CA LYS A 355 -1.98 -15.93 7.00
C LYS A 355 -3.32 -16.02 7.73
N TRP A 356 -4.17 -14.99 7.61
CA TRP A 356 -5.43 -14.87 8.34
C TRP A 356 -6.63 -14.89 7.41
N VAL A 357 -7.55 -15.83 7.65
CA VAL A 357 -8.87 -15.89 7.00
C VAL A 357 -9.90 -15.34 8.00
N GLY A 358 -10.60 -14.26 7.63
CA GLY A 358 -11.48 -13.54 8.55
C GLY A 358 -12.95 -13.84 8.25
N THR A 359 -13.66 -14.46 9.18
CA THR A 359 -15.10 -14.77 9.02
C THR A 359 -15.94 -13.49 8.96
N SER A 360 -15.55 -12.49 9.74
CA SER A 360 -16.26 -11.22 9.91
C SER A 360 -15.69 -10.11 9.03
N ASP A 361 -14.38 -10.04 8.83
CA ASP A 361 -13.77 -9.16 7.81
C ASP A 361 -14.33 -9.45 6.42
N SER A 362 -14.74 -10.69 6.13
CA SER A 362 -15.41 -11.00 4.87
C SER A 362 -16.64 -10.12 4.63
N GLY A 363 -17.38 -9.73 5.68
CA GLY A 363 -18.53 -8.82 5.58
C GLY A 363 -18.15 -7.43 5.06
N ILE A 364 -17.02 -6.86 5.50
CA ILE A 364 -16.54 -5.56 5.02
C ILE A 364 -16.12 -5.62 3.55
N MET A 365 -15.46 -6.70 3.14
CA MET A 365 -15.05 -6.91 1.75
C MET A 365 -16.25 -6.99 0.82
N TYR A 366 -17.34 -7.60 1.28
CA TYR A 366 -18.60 -7.61 0.54
C TYR A 366 -19.26 -6.24 0.44
N LYS A 367 -19.55 -5.61 1.59
CA LYS A 367 -20.25 -4.32 1.66
C LYS A 367 -19.57 -3.26 0.81
N TRP A 368 -18.25 -3.16 0.93
CA TRP A 368 -17.51 -2.02 0.42
C TRP A 368 -16.87 -2.28 -0.95
N ALA A 369 -16.76 -3.53 -1.41
CA ALA A 369 -16.22 -3.83 -2.75
C ALA A 369 -17.15 -4.69 -3.61
N LEU A 370 -17.45 -5.93 -3.21
CA LEU A 370 -18.10 -6.88 -4.11
C LEU A 370 -19.55 -6.52 -4.45
N ALA A 371 -20.32 -6.04 -3.49
CA ALA A 371 -21.69 -5.60 -3.78
C ALA A 371 -21.75 -4.34 -4.67
N PRO A 372 -20.97 -3.27 -4.41
CA PRO A 372 -20.85 -2.13 -5.33
C PRO A 372 -20.40 -2.52 -6.74
N LEU A 373 -19.47 -3.47 -6.85
CA LEU A 373 -19.02 -4.00 -8.14
C LEU A 373 -20.15 -4.74 -8.85
N TYR A 374 -20.91 -5.58 -8.16
CA TYR A 374 -22.10 -6.21 -8.74
C TYR A 374 -23.11 -5.17 -9.23
N GLU A 375 -23.44 -4.17 -8.41
CA GLU A 375 -24.40 -3.12 -8.77
C GLU A 375 -23.95 -2.32 -9.99
N THR A 376 -22.65 -2.16 -10.20
CA THR A 376 -22.08 -1.36 -11.30
C THR A 376 -21.85 -2.19 -12.56
N THR A 377 -21.36 -3.42 -12.43
CA THR A 377 -20.93 -4.26 -13.57
C THR A 377 -21.97 -5.30 -13.99
N GLY A 378 -22.88 -5.68 -13.08
CA GLY A 378 -23.81 -6.79 -13.28
C GLY A 378 -23.16 -8.18 -13.20
N ASP A 379 -21.88 -8.29 -12.82
CA ASP A 379 -21.19 -9.59 -12.77
C ASP A 379 -21.69 -10.45 -11.59
N SER A 380 -22.41 -11.53 -11.92
CA SER A 380 -23.04 -12.43 -10.93
C SER A 380 -22.04 -13.14 -10.03
N ALA A 381 -20.77 -13.27 -10.43
CA ALA A 381 -19.75 -13.94 -9.63
C ALA A 381 -19.59 -13.31 -8.23
N TYR A 382 -19.82 -12.01 -8.11
CA TYR A 382 -19.75 -11.28 -6.85
C TYR A 382 -20.89 -11.64 -5.87
N VAL A 383 -22.12 -11.79 -6.38
CA VAL A 383 -23.26 -12.22 -5.56
C VAL A 383 -23.22 -13.72 -5.28
N GLU A 384 -22.71 -14.53 -6.23
CA GLU A 384 -22.51 -15.97 -6.02
C GLU A 384 -21.50 -16.25 -4.91
N ALA A 385 -20.39 -15.51 -4.88
CA ALA A 385 -19.41 -15.62 -3.79
C ALA A 385 -20.04 -15.34 -2.43
N ALA A 386 -20.88 -14.30 -2.36
CA ALA A 386 -21.58 -13.92 -1.15
C ALA A 386 -22.61 -14.94 -0.67
N ASN A 387 -23.40 -15.47 -1.58
CA ASN A 387 -24.34 -16.53 -1.28
C ASN A 387 -23.61 -17.75 -0.70
N PHE A 388 -22.45 -18.10 -1.28
CA PHE A 388 -21.59 -19.15 -0.76
C PHE A 388 -21.07 -18.83 0.65
N TRP A 389 -20.58 -17.61 0.89
CA TRP A 389 -20.16 -17.18 2.23
C TRP A 389 -21.28 -17.27 3.27
N ASN A 390 -22.46 -16.73 2.97
CA ASN A 390 -23.61 -16.76 3.90
C ASN A 390 -24.06 -18.19 4.22
N THR A 391 -24.13 -19.05 3.20
CA THR A 391 -24.54 -20.45 3.36
C THR A 391 -23.57 -21.20 4.28
N GLU A 392 -22.27 -21.12 4.02
CA GLU A 392 -21.26 -21.81 4.82
C GLU A 392 -21.18 -21.22 6.23
N LYS A 393 -21.31 -19.90 6.35
CA LYS A 393 -21.33 -19.22 7.65
C LYS A 393 -22.51 -19.61 8.52
N GLY A 394 -23.70 -19.74 7.93
CA GLY A 394 -24.87 -20.24 8.64
C GLY A 394 -24.58 -21.56 9.33
N LYS A 395 -23.85 -22.47 8.67
CA LYS A 395 -23.40 -23.75 9.26
C LYS A 395 -22.38 -23.54 10.39
N LEU A 396 -21.41 -22.66 10.18
CA LEU A 396 -20.37 -22.36 11.19
C LEU A 396 -20.98 -21.77 12.47
N ILE A 397 -21.96 -20.88 12.36
CA ILE A 397 -22.64 -20.28 13.52
C ILE A 397 -23.31 -21.34 14.40
N GLU A 398 -23.86 -22.42 13.83
CA GLU A 398 -24.46 -23.51 14.60
C GLU A 398 -23.42 -24.39 15.30
N GLN A 399 -22.19 -24.43 14.80
CA GLN A 399 -21.11 -25.23 15.36
C GLN A 399 -20.40 -24.57 16.55
N HIS A 400 -20.67 -23.28 16.80
CA HIS A 400 -19.97 -22.48 17.80
C HIS A 400 -20.94 -21.76 18.75
N ASP A 401 -20.60 -21.71 20.05
CA ASP A 401 -21.30 -20.84 21.03
C ASP A 401 -21.23 -19.37 20.58
N ILE A 402 -20.05 -18.97 20.12
CA ILE A 402 -19.77 -17.70 19.46
C ILE A 402 -18.75 -17.96 18.35
N LEU A 403 -19.05 -17.51 17.13
CA LEU A 403 -18.23 -17.80 15.95
C LEU A 403 -16.85 -17.12 16.10
N PRO A 404 -15.73 -17.86 16.03
CA PRO A 404 -14.42 -17.24 16.06
C PRO A 404 -14.15 -16.35 14.85
N HIS A 405 -13.44 -15.25 15.06
CA HIS A 405 -13.25 -14.19 14.06
C HIS A 405 -12.20 -14.52 12.99
N ASN A 406 -10.99 -14.93 13.41
CA ASN A 406 -9.86 -15.15 12.49
C ASN A 406 -9.36 -16.58 12.57
N TYR A 407 -9.25 -17.24 11.43
CA TYR A 407 -8.57 -18.52 11.30
C TYR A 407 -7.13 -18.32 10.82
N LEU A 408 -6.19 -18.85 11.60
CA LEU A 408 -4.75 -18.74 11.38
C LEU A 408 -4.28 -19.97 10.63
N TYR A 409 -3.95 -19.78 9.35
CA TYR A 409 -3.67 -20.88 8.43
C TYR A 409 -2.44 -21.68 8.87
N ASP A 410 -1.38 -20.98 9.29
CA ASP A 410 -0.06 -21.58 9.55
C ASP A 410 -0.03 -22.50 10.77
N ILE A 411 -0.97 -22.29 11.71
CA ILE A 411 -1.11 -23.12 12.91
C ILE A 411 -2.41 -23.94 12.93
N ASN A 412 -3.19 -23.89 11.85
CA ASN A 412 -4.45 -24.61 11.68
C ASN A 412 -5.42 -24.44 12.87
N LYS A 413 -5.61 -23.20 13.34
CA LYS A 413 -6.47 -22.88 14.48
C LYS A 413 -7.14 -21.53 14.33
N PHE A 414 -8.33 -21.39 14.90
CA PHE A 414 -8.88 -20.08 15.17
C PHE A 414 -8.05 -19.33 16.21
N HIS A 415 -7.92 -18.02 16.01
CA HIS A 415 -7.31 -17.13 16.97
C HIS A 415 -8.07 -17.20 18.30
N LYS A 416 -7.33 -17.27 19.41
CA LYS A 416 -7.89 -17.48 20.76
C LYS A 416 -8.81 -16.37 21.27
N ASN A 417 -8.75 -15.20 20.63
CA ASN A 417 -9.60 -14.07 20.94
C ASN A 417 -10.41 -13.66 19.71
N ILE A 418 -11.69 -13.41 19.92
CA ILE A 418 -12.59 -12.71 18.98
C ILE A 418 -12.43 -11.23 19.28
N LEU A 419 -12.26 -10.38 18.26
CA LEU A 419 -12.06 -8.94 18.45
C LEU A 419 -13.35 -8.17 18.23
N ASP A 420 -13.44 -6.92 18.69
CA ASP A 420 -14.58 -6.02 18.45
C ASP A 420 -14.86 -5.75 16.95
N GLU A 421 -13.85 -5.93 16.08
CA GLU A 421 -13.94 -5.96 14.62
C GLU A 421 -14.99 -6.98 14.09
N THR A 422 -15.42 -7.93 14.93
CA THR A 422 -16.54 -8.85 14.67
C THR A 422 -17.85 -8.11 14.33
N GLY A 423 -17.95 -6.81 14.65
CA GLY A 423 -19.05 -5.95 14.22
C GLY A 423 -19.19 -5.78 12.70
N TRP A 424 -18.18 -6.11 11.88
CA TRP A 424 -18.29 -6.01 10.41
C TRP A 424 -19.14 -7.10 9.76
N ASP A 425 -19.42 -8.16 10.49
CA ASP A 425 -20.14 -9.31 9.97
C ASP A 425 -21.50 -8.96 9.34
N PRO A 426 -22.37 -8.20 10.04
CA PRO A 426 -23.71 -7.90 9.53
C PRO A 426 -23.72 -6.98 8.31
N GLU A 427 -22.66 -6.22 8.05
CA GLU A 427 -22.57 -5.33 6.88
C GLU A 427 -22.73 -6.11 5.57
N GLY A 428 -22.09 -7.28 5.47
CA GLY A 428 -22.25 -8.17 4.31
C GLY A 428 -23.68 -8.64 4.18
N HIS A 429 -24.25 -9.19 5.26
CA HIS A 429 -25.62 -9.73 5.24
C HIS A 429 -26.68 -8.67 4.92
N SER A 430 -26.56 -7.45 5.47
CA SER A 430 -27.48 -6.33 5.18
C SER A 430 -27.55 -6.07 3.68
N VAL A 431 -26.40 -5.98 3.02
CA VAL A 431 -26.36 -5.67 1.59
C VAL A 431 -26.88 -6.82 0.74
N PHE A 432 -26.59 -8.07 1.11
CA PHE A 432 -27.16 -9.21 0.38
C PHE A 432 -28.65 -9.29 0.50
N TYR A 433 -29.18 -9.09 1.69
CA TYR A 433 -30.62 -9.00 1.88
C TYR A 433 -31.22 -7.88 1.00
N ARG A 434 -30.61 -6.69 0.97
CA ARG A 434 -31.06 -5.58 0.13
C ARG A 434 -31.06 -5.92 -1.37
N ILE A 435 -30.02 -6.63 -1.85
CA ILE A 435 -29.86 -6.97 -3.27
C ILE A 435 -30.78 -8.13 -3.68
N THR A 436 -30.91 -9.15 -2.84
CA THR A 436 -31.55 -10.43 -3.21
C THR A 436 -32.98 -10.59 -2.68
N GLY A 437 -33.33 -9.89 -1.60
CA GLY A 437 -34.57 -10.09 -0.86
C GLY A 437 -34.65 -11.41 -0.09
N ASP A 438 -33.57 -12.20 -0.01
CA ASP A 438 -33.58 -13.49 0.68
C ASP A 438 -33.45 -13.30 2.20
N GLU A 439 -34.53 -13.62 2.92
CA GLU A 439 -34.62 -13.52 4.38
C GLU A 439 -33.61 -14.42 5.12
N SER A 440 -33.05 -15.45 4.46
CA SER A 440 -32.03 -16.30 5.07
C SER A 440 -30.78 -15.51 5.50
N PHE A 441 -30.41 -14.47 4.76
CA PHE A 441 -29.28 -13.59 5.10
C PHE A 441 -29.53 -12.82 6.40
N LYS A 442 -30.76 -12.29 6.58
CA LYS A 442 -31.18 -11.61 7.80
C LYS A 442 -31.14 -12.54 9.00
N GLU A 443 -31.69 -13.73 8.86
CA GLU A 443 -31.75 -14.70 9.95
C GLU A 443 -30.35 -15.16 10.38
N VAL A 444 -29.43 -15.37 9.43
CA VAL A 444 -28.03 -15.67 9.73
C VAL A 444 -27.37 -14.50 10.46
N ALA A 445 -27.54 -13.27 9.99
CA ALA A 445 -26.99 -12.08 10.63
C ALA A 445 -27.51 -11.89 12.06
N LYS A 446 -28.80 -12.14 12.28
CA LYS A 446 -29.43 -12.06 13.59
C LYS A 446 -28.86 -13.09 14.56
N ARG A 447 -28.81 -14.37 14.17
CA ARG A 447 -28.22 -15.43 15.01
C ARG A 447 -26.76 -15.14 15.35
N TYR A 448 -26.01 -14.63 14.37
CA TYR A 448 -24.64 -14.20 14.59
C TYR A 448 -24.56 -13.06 15.61
N MET A 449 -25.29 -11.96 15.37
CA MET A 449 -25.13 -10.73 16.13
C MET A 449 -25.63 -10.89 17.56
N ASP A 450 -26.74 -11.60 17.78
CA ASP A 450 -27.28 -11.85 19.12
C ASP A 450 -26.27 -12.60 19.99
N LYS A 451 -25.59 -13.61 19.43
CA LYS A 451 -24.50 -14.34 20.12
C LYS A 451 -23.32 -13.44 20.47
N HIS A 452 -22.94 -12.52 19.57
CA HIS A 452 -21.81 -11.61 19.80
C HIS A 452 -22.17 -10.52 20.80
N MET A 453 -23.32 -9.87 20.65
CA MET A 453 -23.80 -8.85 21.59
C MET A 453 -23.89 -9.39 23.02
N ALA A 454 -24.36 -10.62 23.20
CA ALA A 454 -24.40 -11.25 24.53
C ALA A 454 -23.04 -11.38 25.24
N LYS A 455 -21.92 -11.33 24.51
CA LYS A 455 -20.56 -11.40 25.08
C LYS A 455 -19.81 -10.06 25.07
N PHE A 456 -20.11 -9.20 24.10
CA PHE A 456 -19.35 -7.98 23.84
C PHE A 456 -19.98 -6.70 24.40
N GLN A 457 -21.31 -6.63 24.46
CA GLN A 457 -21.98 -5.36 24.78
C GLN A 457 -21.81 -4.95 26.25
N ASN A 458 -21.65 -3.65 26.47
CA ASN A 458 -21.74 -3.02 27.78
C ASN A 458 -22.94 -2.07 27.84
N ASP A 459 -23.44 -1.79 29.05
CA ASP A 459 -24.68 -1.00 29.26
C ASP A 459 -24.60 0.43 28.68
N ASN A 460 -23.38 0.99 28.59
CA ASN A 460 -23.08 2.31 28.06
C ASN A 460 -22.97 2.37 26.52
N GLY A 461 -23.27 1.27 25.83
CA GLY A 461 -23.21 1.20 24.36
C GLY A 461 -21.85 0.86 23.77
N LEU A 462 -20.78 0.80 24.59
CA LEU A 462 -19.47 0.37 24.13
C LEU A 462 -19.39 -1.15 24.01
N TRP A 463 -18.50 -1.62 23.13
CA TRP A 463 -18.11 -3.03 23.06
C TRP A 463 -16.79 -3.29 23.76
N ASN A 464 -16.72 -4.42 24.44
CA ASN A 464 -15.48 -4.99 24.94
C ASN A 464 -14.50 -5.21 23.77
N ARG A 465 -13.20 -4.96 23.99
CA ARG A 465 -12.19 -5.05 22.92
C ARG A 465 -12.11 -6.44 22.31
N SER A 466 -12.26 -7.46 23.14
CA SER A 466 -12.21 -8.84 22.68
C SER A 466 -12.91 -9.79 23.65
N TRP A 467 -13.25 -10.97 23.15
CA TRP A 467 -13.71 -12.11 23.93
C TRP A 467 -12.69 -13.24 23.84
N SER A 468 -12.17 -13.70 24.98
CA SER A 468 -11.26 -14.84 25.03
C SER A 468 -12.04 -16.15 25.01
N LEU A 469 -11.83 -16.97 23.98
CA LEU A 469 -12.48 -18.28 23.85
C LEU A 469 -12.01 -19.25 24.94
N GLU A 470 -10.72 -19.21 25.27
CA GLU A 470 -10.11 -20.08 26.29
C GLU A 470 -10.56 -19.71 27.71
N LYS A 471 -10.49 -18.42 28.04
CA LYS A 471 -10.80 -17.93 29.39
C LYS A 471 -12.28 -17.66 29.61
N LYS A 472 -13.09 -17.66 28.55
CA LYS A 472 -14.52 -17.30 28.54
C LYS A 472 -14.76 -15.96 29.25
N MET A 473 -13.94 -14.96 28.91
CA MET A 473 -14.02 -13.65 29.53
C MET A 473 -13.82 -12.54 28.51
N ALA A 474 -14.53 -11.44 28.72
CA ALA A 474 -14.36 -10.22 27.96
C ALA A 474 -13.12 -9.46 28.42
N VAL A 475 -12.42 -8.85 27.47
CA VAL A 475 -11.39 -7.84 27.71
C VAL A 475 -12.06 -6.47 27.60
N PRO A 476 -11.93 -5.59 28.62
CA PRO A 476 -12.60 -4.29 28.62
C PRO A 476 -12.33 -3.46 27.35
N PRO A 477 -13.21 -2.48 27.03
CA PRO A 477 -13.05 -1.63 25.87
C PRO A 477 -11.74 -0.85 25.93
N LEU A 478 -11.00 -0.80 24.82
CA LEU A 478 -9.83 0.09 24.68
C LEU A 478 -10.21 1.51 24.27
N LYS A 479 -11.49 1.75 23.96
CA LYS A 479 -12.02 3.05 23.49
C LYS A 479 -11.23 3.62 22.30
N MET A 480 -10.61 2.74 21.52
CA MET A 480 -9.93 3.13 20.29
C MET A 480 -10.98 3.63 19.32
N THR A 481 -10.87 4.88 18.89
CA THR A 481 -11.88 5.56 18.06
C THR A 481 -12.20 4.79 16.80
N ARG A 482 -11.19 4.25 16.12
CA ARG A 482 -11.41 3.38 14.95
C ARG A 482 -12.12 2.07 15.33
N GLY A 483 -11.71 1.44 16.44
CA GLY A 483 -12.26 0.18 16.92
C GLY A 483 -13.76 0.26 17.21
N THR A 484 -14.20 1.35 17.85
CA THR A 484 -15.63 1.58 18.10
C THR A 484 -16.43 1.80 16.82
N GLY A 485 -15.82 2.38 15.78
CA GLY A 485 -16.47 2.53 14.49
C GLY A 485 -16.85 1.19 13.85
N TRP A 486 -16.06 0.13 14.07
CA TRP A 486 -16.38 -1.22 13.57
C TRP A 486 -17.63 -1.82 14.20
N THR A 487 -17.84 -1.55 15.49
CA THR A 487 -19.09 -1.90 16.16
C THR A 487 -20.27 -1.12 15.59
N MET A 488 -20.09 0.18 15.33
CA MET A 488 -21.13 1.05 14.79
C MET A 488 -21.60 0.60 13.39
N GLU A 489 -20.68 0.22 12.51
CA GLU A 489 -20.99 -0.38 11.19
C GLU A 489 -22.00 -1.55 11.36
N GLY A 490 -21.67 -2.51 12.23
CA GLY A 490 -22.54 -3.65 12.52
C GLY A 490 -23.91 -3.28 13.07
N MET A 491 -23.97 -2.33 14.01
CA MET A 491 -25.25 -1.89 14.59
C MET A 491 -26.15 -1.20 13.56
N LEU A 492 -25.57 -0.36 12.71
CA LEU A 492 -26.31 0.29 11.62
C LEU A 492 -26.80 -0.73 10.59
N ALA A 493 -25.94 -1.67 10.18
CA ALA A 493 -26.34 -2.75 9.27
C ALA A 493 -27.45 -3.64 9.86
N MET A 494 -27.40 -3.93 11.15
CA MET A 494 -28.46 -4.67 11.84
C MET A 494 -29.75 -3.86 11.93
N ASN A 495 -29.69 -2.55 12.17
CA ASN A 495 -30.86 -1.69 12.15
C ASN A 495 -31.49 -1.58 10.75
N GLU A 496 -30.69 -1.56 9.68
CA GLU A 496 -31.20 -1.60 8.29
C GLU A 496 -32.04 -2.87 8.04
N MET A 497 -31.61 -4.01 8.59
CA MET A 497 -32.33 -5.27 8.47
C MET A 497 -33.51 -5.40 9.46
N PHE A 498 -33.35 -4.88 10.67
CA PHE A 498 -34.27 -5.02 11.79
C PHE A 498 -34.54 -3.64 12.43
N PRO A 499 -35.33 -2.78 11.76
CA PRO A 499 -35.67 -1.46 12.28
C PRO A 499 -36.50 -1.57 13.57
N ASP A 500 -36.49 -0.51 14.38
CA ASP A 500 -37.24 -0.40 15.65
C ASP A 500 -36.88 -1.48 16.69
N THR A 501 -35.63 -1.96 16.64
CA THR A 501 -35.08 -2.92 17.60
C THR A 501 -33.94 -2.30 18.43
N ILE A 502 -33.41 -3.09 19.36
CA ILE A 502 -32.34 -2.71 20.26
C ILE A 502 -31.06 -2.23 19.55
N TYR A 503 -30.82 -2.62 18.30
CA TYR A 503 -29.61 -2.23 17.55
C TYR A 503 -29.51 -0.71 17.36
N LEU A 504 -30.62 -0.02 17.07
CA LEU A 504 -30.61 1.45 16.93
C LEU A 504 -30.34 2.13 18.27
N GLU A 505 -30.90 1.61 19.36
CA GLU A 505 -30.66 2.15 20.69
C GLU A 505 -29.17 2.04 21.07
N TYR A 506 -28.55 0.91 20.76
CA TYR A 506 -27.10 0.73 20.95
C TYR A 506 -26.28 1.66 20.06
N ALA A 507 -26.63 1.79 18.77
CA ALA A 507 -25.96 2.70 17.85
C ALA A 507 -26.01 4.16 18.38
N LYS A 508 -27.16 4.60 18.90
CA LYS A 508 -27.33 5.93 19.50
C LYS A 508 -26.47 6.12 20.74
N LYS A 509 -26.45 5.15 21.67
CA LYS A 509 -25.58 5.22 22.86
C LYS A 509 -24.11 5.33 22.48
N LEU A 510 -23.67 4.53 21.52
CA LEU A 510 -22.30 4.58 21.04
C LEU A 510 -21.96 5.91 20.36
N ALA A 511 -22.83 6.40 19.45
CA ALA A 511 -22.64 7.69 18.80
C ALA A 511 -22.59 8.84 19.82
N ASP A 512 -23.41 8.79 20.86
CA ASP A 512 -23.45 9.81 21.92
C ASP A 512 -22.11 9.88 22.68
N GLN A 513 -21.45 8.73 22.93
CA GLN A 513 -20.10 8.72 23.50
C GLN A 513 -19.08 9.45 22.62
N LEU A 514 -19.19 9.33 21.30
CA LEU A 514 -18.29 10.02 20.37
C LEU A 514 -18.62 11.50 20.29
N VAL A 515 -19.90 11.88 20.21
CA VAL A 515 -20.31 13.30 20.21
C VAL A 515 -19.81 14.02 21.48
N GLU A 516 -19.96 13.39 22.65
CA GLU A 516 -19.51 13.95 23.94
C GLU A 516 -17.99 14.12 24.05
N ASN A 517 -17.22 13.39 23.23
CA ASN A 517 -15.77 13.37 23.28
C ASN A 517 -15.11 13.88 21.99
N GLN A 518 -15.88 14.52 21.10
CA GLN A 518 -15.34 15.17 19.92
C GLN A 518 -14.52 16.41 20.35
N ASN A 519 -13.33 16.56 19.79
CA ASN A 519 -12.49 17.72 20.03
C ASN A 519 -13.14 18.98 19.42
N PRO A 520 -12.79 20.19 19.91
CA PRO A 520 -13.33 21.45 19.38
C PRO A 520 -13.07 21.65 17.88
N ASP A 521 -11.96 21.11 17.35
CA ASP A 521 -11.60 21.17 15.93
C ASP A 521 -12.36 20.15 15.06
N GLY A 522 -13.20 19.30 15.66
CA GLY A 522 -13.99 18.28 14.99
C GLY A 522 -13.34 16.90 14.94
N SER A 523 -12.07 16.76 15.33
CA SER A 523 -11.40 15.46 15.36
C SER A 523 -11.80 14.61 16.56
N TRP A 524 -11.37 13.35 16.54
CA TRP A 524 -11.23 12.54 17.74
C TRP A 524 -9.79 12.14 17.95
N ASN A 525 -9.42 11.91 19.21
CA ASN A 525 -8.13 11.34 19.56
C ASN A 525 -8.06 9.84 19.20
N PHE A 526 -6.88 9.23 19.23
CA PHE A 526 -6.71 7.80 18.97
C PHE A 526 -7.53 6.93 19.93
N VAL A 527 -7.56 7.35 21.21
CA VAL A 527 -8.53 6.91 22.22
C VAL A 527 -9.49 8.08 22.45
N PHE A 528 -10.77 7.93 22.12
CA PHE A 528 -11.66 9.09 21.96
C PHE A 528 -11.84 9.93 23.22
N ASP A 529 -11.77 9.33 24.41
CA ASP A 529 -11.96 10.03 25.69
C ASP A 529 -10.64 10.47 26.35
N SER A 530 -9.51 10.26 25.68
CA SER A 530 -8.22 10.76 26.16
C SER A 530 -8.17 12.29 26.11
N ARG A 531 -7.50 12.89 27.10
CA ARG A 531 -7.42 14.34 27.32
C ARG A 531 -6.00 14.84 27.14
N GLU A 532 -5.84 16.16 27.02
CA GLU A 532 -4.53 16.80 26.90
C GLU A 532 -3.58 16.30 28.01
N GLY A 533 -2.36 15.90 27.60
CA GLY A 533 -1.38 15.25 28.47
C GLY A 533 -1.36 13.72 28.39
N ASP A 534 -2.43 13.09 27.89
CA ASP A 534 -2.43 11.65 27.62
C ASP A 534 -1.64 11.32 26.36
N ARG A 535 -0.86 10.24 26.40
CA ARG A 535 -0.08 9.76 25.24
C ARG A 535 -0.92 9.40 24.01
N THR A 536 -2.20 9.12 24.22
CA THR A 536 -3.16 8.75 23.17
C THR A 536 -4.05 9.91 22.75
N ALA A 537 -3.88 11.10 23.35
CA ALA A 537 -4.56 12.34 22.96
C ALA A 537 -3.91 12.94 21.71
N ILE A 538 -3.90 12.15 20.65
CA ILE A 538 -3.39 12.49 19.32
C ILE A 538 -4.56 12.30 18.36
N PRO A 539 -4.93 13.30 17.55
CA PRO A 539 -5.95 13.16 16.52
C PRO A 539 -5.70 11.95 15.61
N THR A 540 -6.76 11.21 15.28
CA THR A 540 -6.64 9.95 14.52
C THR A 540 -6.97 10.12 13.05
N ASP A 541 -6.03 9.74 12.18
CA ASP A 541 -6.15 9.71 10.71
C ASP A 541 -7.15 8.66 10.21
N LYS A 542 -7.53 7.72 11.07
CA LYS A 542 -8.38 6.56 10.71
C LYS A 542 -9.76 6.64 11.33
N GLY A 543 -9.82 7.02 12.60
CA GLY A 543 -11.09 7.09 13.33
C GLY A 543 -11.93 8.30 12.91
N THR A 544 -11.33 9.46 12.67
CA THR A 544 -12.07 10.69 12.33
C THR A 544 -12.83 10.59 11.00
N PRO A 545 -12.21 10.20 9.87
CA PRO A 545 -12.96 10.05 8.61
C PRO A 545 -14.03 8.96 8.69
N LEU A 546 -13.76 7.84 9.37
CA LEU A 546 -14.74 6.78 9.61
C LEU A 546 -15.95 7.30 10.39
N TRP A 547 -15.72 7.99 11.51
CA TRP A 547 -16.81 8.51 12.33
C TRP A 547 -17.55 9.67 11.68
N SER A 548 -16.90 10.46 10.82
CA SER A 548 -17.63 11.44 9.98
C SER A 548 -18.69 10.74 9.13
N LEU A 549 -18.31 9.68 8.41
CA LEU A 549 -19.24 8.86 7.61
C LEU A 549 -20.35 8.23 8.47
N LEU A 550 -19.99 7.62 9.61
CA LEU A 550 -20.95 6.96 10.48
C LEU A 550 -21.95 7.93 11.11
N MET A 551 -21.52 9.16 11.43
CA MET A 551 -22.40 10.20 11.95
C MET A 551 -23.41 10.67 10.90
N TYR A 552 -23.03 10.75 9.61
CA TYR A 552 -24.00 10.94 8.53
C TYR A 552 -25.00 9.78 8.46
N ARG A 553 -24.55 8.52 8.50
CA ARG A 553 -25.45 7.35 8.42
C ARG A 553 -26.46 7.28 9.57
N ILE A 554 -26.04 7.54 10.81
CA ILE A 554 -26.99 7.57 11.94
C ILE A 554 -27.90 8.81 11.89
N TYR A 555 -27.43 9.95 11.37
CA TYR A 555 -28.30 11.10 11.11
C TYR A 555 -29.40 10.74 10.12
N GLU A 556 -29.10 10.08 9.00
CA GLU A 556 -30.10 9.65 8.01
C GLU A 556 -31.20 8.77 8.63
N THR A 557 -30.83 7.94 9.60
CA THR A 557 -31.77 7.05 10.29
C THR A 557 -32.60 7.77 11.36
N THR A 558 -32.00 8.72 12.08
CA THR A 558 -32.61 9.30 13.29
C THR A 558 -33.14 10.72 13.10
N ASN A 559 -32.74 11.40 12.04
CA ASN A 559 -32.90 12.84 11.81
C ASN A 559 -32.41 13.72 12.98
N ASN A 560 -31.51 13.21 13.83
CA ASN A 560 -31.01 13.96 14.98
C ASN A 560 -29.86 14.87 14.57
N VAL A 561 -30.12 16.19 14.54
CA VAL A 561 -29.20 17.23 14.08
C VAL A 561 -27.84 17.18 14.80
N LYS A 562 -27.79 16.72 16.05
CA LYS A 562 -26.51 16.60 16.79
C LYS A 562 -25.49 15.71 16.07
N TYR A 563 -25.95 14.66 15.40
CA TYR A 563 -25.09 13.75 14.65
C TYR A 563 -24.62 14.40 13.35
N LEU A 564 -25.50 15.14 12.67
CA LEU A 564 -25.13 15.90 11.46
C LEU A 564 -24.06 16.96 11.77
N GLU A 565 -24.22 17.71 12.86
CA GLU A 565 -23.23 18.69 13.31
C GLU A 565 -21.88 18.05 13.61
N SER A 566 -21.89 16.89 14.29
CA SER A 566 -20.66 16.14 14.57
C SER A 566 -20.00 15.61 13.29
N ALA A 567 -20.79 15.12 12.33
CA ALA A 567 -20.32 14.65 11.02
C ALA A 567 -19.61 15.77 10.24
N ARG A 568 -20.25 16.95 10.16
CA ARG A 568 -19.74 18.12 9.44
C ARG A 568 -18.49 18.72 10.07
N LYS A 569 -18.40 18.73 11.40
CA LYS A 569 -17.16 19.12 12.12
C LYS A 569 -16.01 18.17 11.80
N ALA A 570 -16.26 16.86 11.84
CA ALA A 570 -15.26 15.86 11.52
C ALA A 570 -14.83 15.89 10.04
N LEU A 571 -15.78 16.13 9.12
CA LEU A 571 -15.48 16.28 7.70
C LEU A 571 -14.64 17.54 7.44
N THR A 572 -15.01 18.66 8.07
CA THR A 572 -14.22 19.89 8.02
C THR A 572 -12.78 19.62 8.49
N TRP A 573 -12.60 18.94 9.64
CA TRP A 573 -11.27 18.57 10.10
C TRP A 573 -10.49 17.75 9.07
N CYS A 574 -11.13 16.78 8.42
CA CYS A 574 -10.51 15.96 7.38
C CYS A 574 -10.05 16.80 6.18
N LEU A 575 -10.87 17.76 5.74
CA LEU A 575 -10.56 18.68 4.65
C LEU A 575 -9.41 19.63 5.01
N GLU A 576 -9.33 20.08 6.27
CA GLU A 576 -8.23 20.94 6.75
C GLU A 576 -6.91 20.17 6.95
N ASN A 577 -6.98 18.84 7.14
CA ASN A 577 -5.81 17.97 7.37
C ASN A 577 -5.47 17.08 6.16
N GLN A 578 -6.06 17.36 5.01
CA GLN A 578 -5.71 16.70 3.76
C GLN A 578 -4.28 17.09 3.36
N TYR A 579 -3.47 16.11 2.99
CA TYR A 579 -2.07 16.33 2.64
C TYR A 579 -1.94 17.08 1.30
N LEU A 580 -1.29 18.25 1.35
CA LEU A 580 -1.05 19.13 0.20
C LEU A 580 0.45 19.28 -0.13
N GLY A 581 1.32 18.57 0.58
CA GLY A 581 2.77 18.77 0.55
C GLY A 581 3.46 18.27 -0.73
N PRO A 582 4.80 18.27 -0.73
CA PRO A 582 5.61 18.00 -1.92
C PRO A 582 5.64 16.54 -2.36
N ASP A 583 5.08 15.63 -1.57
CA ASP A 583 5.04 14.22 -1.95
C ASP A 583 3.79 13.89 -2.79
N PRO A 584 3.93 13.69 -4.12
CA PRO A 584 2.78 13.46 -4.98
C PRO A 584 1.99 12.20 -4.63
N GLU A 585 2.65 11.19 -4.06
CA GLU A 585 2.02 9.93 -3.70
C GLU A 585 1.12 10.06 -2.45
N ALA A 586 1.38 11.04 -1.59
CA ALA A 586 0.61 11.30 -0.38
C ALA A 586 -0.55 12.30 -0.57
N ILE A 587 -0.57 13.08 -1.66
CA ILE A 587 -1.63 14.06 -1.92
C ILE A 587 -3.01 13.43 -1.80
N GLY A 588 -3.91 14.13 -1.14
CA GLY A 588 -5.32 13.75 -1.02
C GLY A 588 -5.63 12.87 0.18
N SER A 589 -4.62 12.36 0.88
CA SER A 589 -4.77 11.52 2.07
C SER A 589 -4.66 12.31 3.37
N ILE A 590 -4.93 11.67 4.51
CA ILE A 590 -4.76 12.26 5.85
C ILE A 590 -3.59 11.56 6.53
N VAL A 591 -2.60 12.33 7.00
CA VAL A 591 -1.40 11.81 7.65
C VAL A 591 -1.66 11.58 9.13
N GLY A 592 -1.31 10.39 9.61
CA GLY A 592 -1.38 10.05 11.03
C GLY A 592 -0.04 9.63 11.61
N ARG A 593 0.13 9.88 12.90
CA ARG A 593 1.27 9.44 13.70
C ARG A 593 0.81 8.87 15.03
N THR A 594 0.59 7.56 15.10
CA THR A 594 0.11 6.88 16.30
C THR A 594 0.80 5.52 16.48
N ASN A 595 0.49 4.82 17.58
CA ASN A 595 0.86 3.40 17.75
C ASN A 595 0.17 2.46 16.74
N ALA A 596 -0.64 2.99 15.81
CA ALA A 596 -1.30 2.26 14.74
C ALA A 596 -1.10 2.96 13.38
N SER A 597 -0.03 3.77 13.20
CA SER A 597 0.33 4.38 11.91
C SER A 597 0.32 3.34 10.79
N MET A 598 1.20 2.34 10.90
CA MET A 598 1.14 1.10 10.15
C MET A 598 0.92 -0.01 11.18
N VAL A 599 -0.18 -0.75 11.07
CA VAL A 599 -0.51 -1.75 12.12
C VAL A 599 0.43 -2.94 11.98
N GLY A 600 1.00 -3.37 13.11
CA GLY A 600 1.91 -4.53 13.19
C GLY A 600 3.39 -4.22 13.03
N TYR A 601 3.78 -3.06 12.47
CA TYR A 601 5.18 -2.64 12.28
C TYR A 601 5.26 -1.14 11.97
N ARG A 602 6.42 -0.48 12.12
CA ARG A 602 6.57 0.98 11.87
C ARG A 602 5.56 1.85 12.65
N PHE A 603 5.51 1.62 13.95
CA PHE A 603 4.77 2.44 14.91
C PHE A 603 5.28 3.89 14.92
N TYR A 604 4.37 4.86 15.03
CA TYR A 604 4.68 6.30 15.14
C TYR A 604 5.52 6.90 13.98
N TYR A 605 5.51 6.28 12.80
CA TYR A 605 5.94 6.95 11.58
C TYR A 605 4.78 7.74 10.98
N ASP A 606 5.08 8.82 10.25
CA ASP A 606 4.08 9.51 9.44
C ASP A 606 3.64 8.60 8.30
N ALA A 607 2.37 8.24 8.34
CA ALA A 607 1.81 7.32 7.37
C ALA A 607 0.38 7.69 7.05
N THR A 608 -0.07 7.27 5.87
CA THR A 608 -1.46 7.43 5.44
C THR A 608 -2.02 6.05 5.10
N CYS A 609 -3.33 5.87 5.22
CA CYS A 609 -3.96 4.56 5.16
C CYS A 609 -5.08 4.46 4.11
N ALA A 610 -5.12 3.36 3.36
CA ALA A 610 -6.06 3.14 2.26
C ALA A 610 -7.54 3.23 2.69
N TYR A 611 -7.93 2.57 3.78
CA TYR A 611 -9.32 2.65 4.24
C TYR A 611 -9.67 4.04 4.79
N SER A 612 -8.71 4.79 5.35
CA SER A 612 -8.93 6.21 5.71
C SER A 612 -9.25 7.04 4.48
N THR A 613 -8.50 6.87 3.39
CA THR A 613 -8.76 7.52 2.10
C THR A 613 -10.17 7.20 1.61
N GLY A 614 -10.58 5.92 1.65
CA GLY A 614 -11.93 5.52 1.24
C GLY A 614 -13.04 6.12 2.12
N PHE A 615 -12.92 6.03 3.45
CA PHE A 615 -13.94 6.60 4.36
C PHE A 615 -14.03 8.12 4.27
N PHE A 616 -12.91 8.82 4.05
CA PHE A 616 -12.91 10.25 3.84
C PHE A 616 -13.70 10.63 2.57
N GLY A 617 -13.42 9.98 1.43
CA GLY A 617 -14.18 10.23 0.20
C GLY A 617 -15.67 9.87 0.33
N LEU A 618 -16.01 8.80 1.05
CA LEU A 618 -17.40 8.45 1.34
C LEU A 618 -18.12 9.49 2.22
N ALA A 619 -17.42 10.09 3.19
CA ALA A 619 -17.97 11.18 3.98
C ALA A 619 -18.21 12.45 3.13
N ILE A 620 -17.32 12.75 2.18
CA ILE A 620 -17.52 13.83 1.20
C ILE A 620 -18.78 13.55 0.36
N LEU A 621 -18.92 12.34 -0.17
CA LEU A 621 -20.08 11.95 -0.98
C LEU A 621 -21.40 12.09 -0.21
N LYS A 622 -21.40 11.79 1.10
CA LYS A 622 -22.58 11.99 1.95
C LYS A 622 -22.95 13.45 2.14
N GLU A 623 -21.99 14.35 2.30
CA GLU A 623 -22.28 15.78 2.37
C GLU A 623 -22.78 16.32 1.03
N LEU A 624 -22.20 15.89 -0.10
CA LEU A 624 -22.68 16.26 -1.44
C LEU A 624 -24.14 15.82 -1.67
N GLU A 625 -24.48 14.58 -1.29
CA GLU A 625 -25.85 14.05 -1.37
C GLU A 625 -26.85 14.90 -0.56
N LEU A 626 -26.44 15.37 0.63
CA LEU A 626 -27.26 16.24 1.46
C LEU A 626 -27.46 17.63 0.85
N GLN A 627 -26.39 18.24 0.34
CA GLN A 627 -26.46 19.56 -0.30
C GLN A 627 -27.38 19.56 -1.53
N GLU A 628 -27.36 18.48 -2.33
CA GLU A 628 -28.29 18.33 -3.45
C GLU A 628 -29.75 18.24 -2.98
N LYS A 629 -30.03 17.45 -1.94
CA LYS A 629 -31.38 17.34 -1.35
C LYS A 629 -31.87 18.65 -0.73
N GLU A 630 -30.98 19.47 -0.19
CA GLU A 630 -31.30 20.79 0.36
C GLU A 630 -31.59 21.80 -0.77
N SER A 631 -30.78 21.80 -1.84
CA SER A 631 -30.98 22.68 -3.01
C SER A 631 -32.25 22.37 -3.82
N GLY A 632 -32.68 21.10 -3.87
CA GLY A 632 -33.91 20.69 -4.56
C GLY A 632 -35.22 20.92 -3.79
N LYS A 633 -35.15 21.50 -2.58
CA LYS A 633 -36.31 21.87 -1.74
C LYS A 633 -36.65 23.37 -1.81
N GLU A 634 -35.83 24.18 -2.49
CA GLU A 634 -36.14 25.56 -2.87
C GLU A 634 -36.92 25.60 -4.20
#